data_AF-A0A963V4X6-F1
#
_entry.id   AF-A0A963V4X6-F1
#
_cell.length_a   1.000
_cell.length_b   1.000
_cell.length_c   1.000
_cell.angle_alpha   90.00
_cell.angle_beta   90.00
_cell.angle_gamma   90.00
#
_symmetry.space_group_name_H-M   'P 1'
#
loop_
_entity.id
_entity.type
_entity.pdbx_description
1 polymer ?
#
loop_
_entity_poly.entity_id
_entity_poly.type
_entity_poly.pdbx_seq_one_letter_code
_entity_poly.pdbx_strand_id
1 'polypeptide(L)'
;PEDLFLRLVQQESGWNPGAVSPKGATGLAQLMPTTARLMGVNAADPKENLEGGARYLSMMYNRFGDWRLALAAYNAGPEAVEKHNGVPPYAETVNYVNAILGR
;
A
#
# COMPACT_ATOMS: atom_id res chain seq x y z
N PRO A 1 -8.82 -6.81 -5.73
CA PRO A 1 -8.63 -8.00 -6.57
C PRO A 1 -7.33 -8.72 -6.18
N GLU A 2 -7.26 -10.04 -6.33
CA GLU A 2 -6.07 -10.82 -5.97
C GLU A 2 -4.86 -10.39 -6.80
N ASP A 3 -4.98 -10.38 -8.13
CA ASP A 3 -3.94 -9.98 -9.07
C ASP A 3 -3.37 -8.58 -8.79
N LEU A 4 -4.25 -7.63 -8.48
CA LEU A 4 -3.87 -6.27 -8.09
C LEU A 4 -3.00 -6.25 -6.82
N PHE A 5 -3.38 -7.05 -5.83
CA PHE A 5 -2.65 -7.12 -4.56
C PHE A 5 -1.30 -7.83 -4.73
N LEU A 6 -1.22 -8.88 -5.56
CA LEU A 6 0.05 -9.55 -5.88
C LEU A 6 1.04 -8.57 -6.55
N ARG A 7 0.56 -7.70 -7.44
CA ARG A 7 1.39 -6.65 -8.08
C ARG A 7 1.81 -5.57 -7.09
N LEU A 8 0.95 -5.20 -6.14
CA LEU A 8 1.31 -4.31 -5.04
C LEU A 8 2.45 -4.91 -4.21
N VAL A 9 2.33 -6.17 -3.78
CA VAL A 9 3.38 -6.85 -3.00
C VAL A 9 4.70 -6.93 -3.78
N GLN A 10 4.63 -7.23 -5.08
CA GLN A 10 5.79 -7.18 -5.96
C GLN A 10 6.44 -5.79 -6.00
N GLN A 11 5.65 -4.73 -6.07
CA GLN A 11 6.14 -3.35 -6.11
C GLN A 11 6.73 -2.87 -4.77
N GLU A 12 6.13 -3.29 -3.66
CA GLU A 12 6.53 -2.89 -2.30
C GLU A 12 7.84 -3.53 -1.86
N SER A 13 7.99 -4.84 -2.07
CA SER A 13 9.10 -5.60 -1.46
C SER A 13 9.86 -6.50 -2.44
N GLY A 14 9.36 -6.66 -3.66
CA GLY A 14 9.88 -7.68 -4.58
C GLY A 14 9.79 -9.09 -3.99
N TRP A 15 8.75 -9.37 -3.20
CA TRP A 15 8.56 -10.62 -2.46
C TRP A 15 9.59 -10.91 -1.36
N ASN A 16 10.30 -9.90 -0.87
CA ASN A 16 11.20 -10.05 0.27
C ASN A 16 10.46 -9.82 1.61
N PRO A 17 10.20 -10.88 2.42
CA PRO A 17 9.51 -10.71 3.71
C PRO A 17 10.33 -9.97 4.76
N GLY A 18 11.65 -9.85 4.59
CA GLY A 18 12.54 -9.09 5.47
C GLY A 18 12.77 -7.64 5.03
N ALA A 19 12.04 -7.14 4.02
CA ALA A 19 12.22 -5.79 3.51
C ALA A 19 11.87 -4.73 4.58
N VAL A 20 12.76 -3.75 4.76
CA VAL A 20 12.54 -2.59 5.63
C VAL A 20 12.93 -1.32 4.87
N SER A 21 12.00 -0.39 4.70
CA SER A 21 12.29 0.88 4.04
C SER A 21 13.04 1.85 4.97
N PRO A 22 13.70 2.89 4.42
CA PRO A 22 14.33 3.94 5.24
C PRO A 22 13.35 4.67 6.18
N LYS A 23 12.04 4.65 5.87
CA LYS A 23 10.97 5.24 6.67
C LYS A 23 10.40 4.26 7.71
N GLY A 24 10.85 3.01 7.73
CA GLY A 24 10.42 1.97 8.68
C GLY A 24 9.24 1.11 8.23
N ALA A 25 8.83 1.21 6.97
CA ALA A 25 7.82 0.32 6.40
C ALA A 25 8.40 -1.11 6.32
N THR A 26 7.64 -2.13 6.71
CA THR A 26 8.18 -3.48 6.96
C THR A 26 7.41 -4.56 6.20
N GLY A 27 8.12 -5.58 5.74
CA GLY A 27 7.57 -6.82 5.21
C GLY A 27 7.05 -6.74 3.78
N LEU A 28 6.32 -7.78 3.37
CA LEU A 28 5.88 -8.01 1.98
C LEU A 28 5.03 -6.86 1.39
N ALA A 29 4.13 -6.31 2.21
CA ALA A 29 3.23 -5.23 1.87
C ALA A 29 3.69 -3.87 2.41
N GLN A 30 4.94 -3.77 2.90
CA GLN A 30 5.59 -2.56 3.42
C GLN A 30 4.68 -1.73 4.33
N LEU A 31 4.15 -2.36 5.38
CA LEU A 31 3.30 -1.65 6.34
C LEU A 31 4.14 -0.70 7.19
N MET A 32 3.74 0.57 7.24
CA MET A 32 4.24 1.51 8.24
C MET A 32 3.83 1.05 9.65
N PRO A 33 4.62 1.33 10.70
CA PRO A 33 4.30 0.89 12.07
C PRO A 33 2.92 1.36 12.57
N THR A 34 2.48 2.55 12.16
CA THR A 34 1.15 3.08 12.48
C THR A 34 0.04 2.28 11.78
N THR A 35 0.23 1.93 10.50
CA THR A 35 -0.70 1.10 9.73
C THR A 35 -0.79 -0.32 10.28
N ALA A 36 0.34 -0.94 10.63
CA ALA A 36 0.36 -2.27 11.24
C ALA A 36 -0.42 -2.30 12.56
N ARG A 37 -0.23 -1.28 13.41
CA ARG A 37 -0.99 -1.10 14.65
C ARG A 37 -2.49 -0.93 14.38
N LEU A 38 -2.85 -0.13 13.38
CA LEU A 38 -4.25 0.09 12.99
C LEU A 38 -4.91 -1.21 12.51
N MET A 39 -4.17 -2.05 11.78
CA MET A 39 -4.66 -3.36 11.29
C MET A 39 -4.63 -4.45 12.37
N GLY A 40 -3.95 -4.22 13.48
CA GLY A 40 -3.79 -5.19 14.57
C GLY A 40 -2.90 -6.37 14.20
N VAL A 41 -1.84 -6.11 13.42
CA VAL A 41 -0.96 -7.15 12.87
C VAL A 41 0.50 -6.93 13.27
N ASN A 42 1.25 -8.02 13.38
CA ASN A 42 2.70 -8.02 13.42
C ASN A 42 3.26 -7.91 12.00
N ALA A 43 3.75 -6.73 11.61
CA ALA A 43 4.30 -6.50 10.27
C ALA A 43 5.55 -7.36 9.95
N ALA A 44 6.23 -7.92 10.95
CA ALA A 44 7.37 -8.82 10.73
C ALA A 44 6.96 -10.28 10.48
N ASP A 45 5.73 -10.67 10.80
CA ASP A 45 5.18 -11.96 10.40
C ASP A 45 4.65 -11.88 8.95
N PRO A 46 5.16 -12.68 8.00
CA PRO A 46 4.78 -12.55 6.59
C PRO A 46 3.29 -12.74 6.32
N LYS A 47 2.62 -13.64 7.07
CA LYS A 47 1.20 -13.93 6.86
C LYS A 47 0.36 -12.76 7.38
N GLU A 48 0.62 -12.31 8.59
CA GLU A 48 -0.06 -11.15 9.18
C GLU A 48 0.22 -9.87 8.38
N ASN A 49 1.42 -9.71 7.81
CA ASN A 49 1.77 -8.57 6.96
C ASN A 49 0.94 -8.53 5.67
N LEU A 50 0.78 -9.68 4.99
CA LEU A 50 -0.09 -9.78 3.81
C LEU A 50 -1.56 -9.53 4.16
N GLU A 51 -2.04 -10.10 5.27
CA GLU A 51 -3.41 -9.86 5.73
C GLU A 51 -3.64 -8.38 6.05
N GLY A 52 -2.72 -7.74 6.77
CA GLY A 52 -2.78 -6.33 7.09
C GLY A 52 -2.73 -5.44 5.85
N GLY A 53 -1.86 -5.76 4.88
CA GLY A 53 -1.79 -5.06 3.60
C GLY A 53 -3.08 -5.17 2.80
N ALA A 54 -3.65 -6.37 2.68
CA ALA A 54 -4.90 -6.58 1.96
C ALA A 54 -6.08 -5.83 2.62
N ARG A 55 -6.16 -5.88 3.96
CA ARG A 55 -7.17 -5.14 4.73
C ARG A 55 -7.01 -3.63 4.58
N TYR A 56 -5.78 -3.12 4.64
CA TYR A 56 -5.51 -1.69 4.47
C TYR A 56 -5.85 -1.21 3.05
N LEU A 57 -5.48 -1.98 2.01
CA LEU A 57 -5.85 -1.68 0.63
C LEU A 57 -7.38 -1.70 0.43
N SER A 58 -8.07 -2.68 1.02
CA SER A 58 -9.54 -2.74 1.00
C SER A 58 -10.17 -1.53 1.70
N MET A 59 -9.61 -1.09 2.83
CA MET A 59 -10.05 0.12 3.52
C MET A 59 -9.88 1.37 2.63
N MET A 60 -8.79 1.48 1.88
CA MET A 60 -8.59 2.58 0.93
C MET A 60 -9.60 2.53 -0.21
N TYR A 61 -9.89 1.34 -0.76
CA TYR A 61 -10.92 1.19 -1.78
C TYR A 61 -12.31 1.58 -1.25
N ASN A 62 -12.67 1.16 -0.05
CA ASN A 62 -13.96 1.55 0.57
C ASN A 62 -14.07 3.06 0.80
N ARG A 63 -12.95 3.75 1.08
CA ARG A 63 -12.92 5.21 1.28
C ARG A 63 -13.04 5.98 -0.04
N PHE A 64 -12.40 5.51 -1.12
CA PHE A 64 -12.28 6.29 -2.36
C PHE A 64 -13.08 5.75 -3.55
N GLY A 65 -13.60 4.52 -3.48
CA GLY A 65 -14.43 3.88 -4.52
C GLY A 65 -13.69 3.53 -5.82
N ASP A 66 -12.39 3.79 -5.91
CA ASP A 66 -11.59 3.66 -7.13
C ASP A 66 -10.22 3.05 -6.82
N TRP A 67 -9.79 2.06 -7.60
CA TRP A 67 -8.54 1.34 -7.36
C TRP A 67 -7.30 2.20 -7.57
N ARG A 68 -7.34 3.17 -8.49
CA ARG A 68 -6.22 4.09 -8.74
C ARG A 68 -6.02 5.02 -7.54
N LEU A 69 -7.11 5.53 -6.96
CA LEU A 69 -7.07 6.32 -5.72
C LEU A 69 -6.70 5.46 -4.50
N ALA A 70 -7.16 4.21 -4.43
CA ALA A 70 -6.81 3.31 -3.33
C ALA A 70 -5.29 3.01 -3.29
N LEU A 71 -4.69 2.73 -4.44
CA LEU A 71 -3.24 2.54 -4.56
C LEU A 71 -2.46 3.81 -4.21
N ALA A 72 -2.93 4.97 -4.68
CA ALA A 72 -2.32 6.24 -4.34
C ALA A 72 -2.37 6.53 -2.83
N ALA A 73 -3.50 6.23 -2.18
CA ALA A 73 -3.66 6.40 -0.74
C ALA A 73 -2.83 5.38 0.06
N TYR A 74 -2.64 4.16 -0.47
CA TYR A 74 -1.77 3.16 0.13
C TYR A 74 -0.32 3.67 0.21
N ASN A 75 0.19 4.25 -0.88
CA ASN A 75 1.56 4.75 -0.98
C ASN A 75 1.77 6.14 -0.32
N ALA A 76 0.90 7.11 -0.60
CA ALA A 76 1.06 8.51 -0.19
C ALA A 76 0.31 8.89 1.10
N GLY A 77 -0.54 8.00 1.60
CA GLY A 77 -1.49 8.29 2.66
C GLY A 77 -2.81 8.86 2.13
N PRO A 78 -3.95 8.56 2.79
CA PRO A 78 -5.27 8.99 2.34
C PRO A 78 -5.46 10.51 2.42
N GLU A 79 -4.82 11.19 3.38
CA GLU A 79 -4.91 12.65 3.53
C GLU A 79 -4.32 13.38 2.30
N ALA A 80 -3.28 12.80 1.70
CA ALA A 80 -2.68 13.36 0.49
C ALA A 80 -3.65 13.24 -0.71
N VAL A 81 -4.36 12.13 -0.83
CA VAL A 81 -5.37 11.91 -1.87
C VAL A 81 -6.55 12.85 -1.70
N GLU A 82 -7.03 13.04 -0.47
CA GLU A 82 -8.10 13.99 -0.16
C GLU A 82 -7.71 15.43 -0.46
N LYS A 83 -6.52 15.84 -0.02
CA LYS A 83 -5.99 17.20 -0.25
C LYS A 83 -5.92 17.54 -1.74
N HIS A 84 -5.57 16.59 -2.59
CA HIS A 84 -5.43 16.80 -4.03
C HIS A 84 -6.69 16.43 -4.82
N ASN A 85 -7.73 15.92 -4.16
CA ASN A 85 -8.94 15.39 -4.80
C ASN A 85 -8.61 14.40 -5.93
N GLY A 86 -7.63 13.54 -5.71
CA GLY A 86 -7.06 12.68 -6.74
C GLY A 86 -5.72 12.08 -6.37
N VAL A 87 -5.06 11.44 -7.34
CA VAL A 87 -3.67 10.97 -7.17
C VAL A 87 -2.78 12.20 -6.96
N PRO A 88 -2.07 12.32 -5.82
CA PRO A 88 -1.20 13.45 -5.57
C PRO A 88 -0.08 13.49 -6.63
N PRO A 89 0.39 14.68 -7.05
CA PRO A 89 1.41 14.83 -8.10
C PRO A 89 2.82 14.53 -7.56
N TYR A 90 2.97 13.49 -6.74
CA TYR A 90 4.24 12.96 -6.28
C TYR A 90 4.73 11.95 -7.31
N ALA A 91 5.93 12.17 -7.85
CA ALA A 91 6.48 11.30 -8.89
C ALA A 91 6.50 9.83 -8.45
N GLU A 92 6.87 9.57 -7.19
CA GLU A 92 6.84 8.24 -6.57
C GLU A 92 5.45 7.59 -6.65
N THR A 93 4.41 8.30 -6.19
CA THR A 93 3.03 7.80 -6.15
C THR A 93 2.45 7.59 -7.54
N VAL A 94 2.70 8.51 -8.49
CA VAL A 94 2.24 8.35 -9.88
C VAL A 94 2.87 7.12 -10.52
N ASN A 95 4.18 6.94 -10.36
CA ASN A 95 4.90 5.78 -10.88
C ASN A 95 4.42 4.48 -10.23
N TYR A 96 4.22 4.49 -8.91
CA TYR A 96 3.70 3.35 -8.14
C TYR A 96 2.35 2.87 -8.68
N VAL A 97 1.41 3.79 -8.87
CA VAL A 97 0.07 3.50 -9.39
C VAL A 97 0.14 2.94 -10.81
N ASN A 98 0.95 3.56 -11.69
CA ASN A 98 1.10 3.12 -13.07
C ASN A 98 1.73 1.71 -13.17
N ALA A 99 2.77 1.45 -12.38
CA ALA A 99 3.44 0.15 -12.34
C ALA A 99 2.49 -0.99 -11.97
N ILE A 100 1.62 -0.78 -10.97
CA ILE A 100 0.68 -1.81 -10.50
C ILE A 100 -0.47 -2.01 -11.50
N LEU A 101 -1.00 -0.92 -12.07
CA LEU A 101 -2.10 -0.99 -13.05
C LEU A 101 -1.63 -1.40 -14.46
N GLY A 102 -0.32 -1.44 -14.72
CA GLY A 102 0.26 -1.81 -16.01
C GLY A 102 0.03 -0.75 -17.09
N ARG A 103 0.24 0.53 -16.75
CA ARG A 103 0.07 1.69 -17.65
C ARG A 103 1.38 2.43 -17.89
#